data_AF-A0A6G8I9F6-F1
#
_entry.id   AF-A0A6G8I9F6-F1
#
_cell.length_a   1.000
_cell.length_b   1.000
_cell.length_c   1.000
_cell.angle_alpha   90.00
_cell.angle_beta   90.00
_cell.angle_gamma   90.00
#
_symmetry.space_group_name_H-M   'P 1'
#
loop_
_entity.id
_entity.type
_entity.pdbx_description
1 polymer ?
#
loop_
_entity_poly.entity_id
_entity_poly.type
_entity_poly.pdbx_seq_one_letter_code
_entity_poly.pdbx_strand_id
1 'polypeptide(L)'
;MQQSAADSPCAEWIDRIGLPLVQGFTAFWHENDGKAVEILLPVRHFCGVFGGSHAQRDIIDLTLIEAASRGGARDIHQSLVNERLAQRPYSRMTAGFLSPGQSSA
;
A
#
# COMPACT_ATOMS: atom_id res chain seq x y z
N MET A 1 -29.20 21.05 -14.78
CA MET A 1 -28.68 20.32 -13.60
C MET A 1 -27.24 20.72 -13.41
N GLN A 2 -26.95 21.62 -12.46
CA GLN A 2 -25.58 21.97 -12.09
C GLN A 2 -25.12 20.98 -11.02
N GLN A 3 -24.13 20.15 -11.33
CA GLN A 3 -23.40 19.38 -10.30
C GLN A 3 -22.62 20.38 -9.45
N SER A 4 -22.81 20.33 -8.14
CA SER A 4 -21.99 21.10 -7.20
C SER A 4 -20.56 20.56 -7.25
N ALA A 5 -19.54 21.40 -7.00
CA ALA A 5 -18.14 20.94 -6.97
C ALA A 5 -17.89 19.84 -5.92
N ALA A 6 -18.75 19.74 -4.90
CA ALA A 6 -18.74 18.70 -3.87
C ALA A 6 -19.30 17.35 -4.35
N ASP A 7 -20.14 17.34 -5.39
CA ASP A 7 -20.70 16.11 -5.98
C ASP A 7 -19.91 15.64 -7.22
N SER A 8 -18.69 16.15 -7.40
CA SER A 8 -17.82 15.77 -8.51
C SER A 8 -17.15 14.42 -8.23
N PRO A 9 -17.09 13.50 -9.20
CA PRO A 9 -16.34 12.24 -9.07
C PRO A 9 -14.87 12.44 -8.61
N CYS A 10 -14.26 13.59 -8.91
CA CYS A 10 -12.92 13.93 -8.42
C CYS A 10 -12.89 14.19 -6.90
N ALA A 11 -13.91 14.84 -6.35
CA ALA A 11 -13.99 15.10 -4.91
C ALA A 11 -14.16 13.79 -4.13
N GLU A 12 -15.06 12.92 -4.60
CA GLU A 12 -15.23 11.58 -4.03
C GLU A 12 -13.93 10.75 -4.09
N TRP A 13 -13.16 10.87 -5.18
CA TRP A 13 -11.88 10.17 -5.33
C TRP A 13 -10.81 10.68 -4.37
N ILE A 14 -10.71 12.01 -4.20
CA ILE A 14 -9.80 12.62 -3.24
C ILE A 14 -10.12 12.10 -1.84
N ASP A 15 -11.39 12.08 -1.45
CA ASP A 15 -11.79 11.68 -0.09
C ASP A 15 -11.60 10.17 0.15
N ARG A 16 -11.87 9.33 -0.85
CA ARG A 16 -11.82 7.86 -0.70
C ARG A 16 -10.45 7.26 -0.93
N ILE A 17 -9.57 7.92 -1.68
CA ILE A 17 -8.27 7.38 -2.08
C ILE A 17 -7.15 8.36 -1.76
N GLY A 18 -7.22 9.59 -2.27
CA GLY A 18 -6.14 10.57 -2.14
C GLY A 18 -5.79 10.91 -0.69
N LEU A 19 -6.79 11.30 0.10
CA LEU A 19 -6.63 11.67 1.50
C LEU A 19 -6.17 10.47 2.36
N PRO A 20 -6.78 9.28 2.26
CA PRO A 20 -6.27 8.09 2.95
C PRO A 20 -4.82 7.74 2.58
N LEU A 21 -4.42 7.86 1.31
CA LEU A 21 -3.02 7.64 0.93
C LEU A 21 -2.08 8.61 1.64
N VAL A 22 -2.39 9.91 1.63
CA VAL A 22 -1.59 10.93 2.31
C VAL A 22 -1.51 10.65 3.83
N GLN A 23 -2.64 10.29 4.44
CA GLN A 23 -2.70 9.97 5.87
C GLN A 23 -1.89 8.71 6.21
N GLY A 24 -2.00 7.66 5.40
CA GLY A 24 -1.26 6.42 5.58
C GLY A 24 0.26 6.61 5.42
N PHE A 25 0.68 7.36 4.40
CA PHE A 25 2.09 7.72 4.24
C PHE A 25 2.62 8.61 5.37
N THR A 26 1.79 9.55 5.86
CA THR A 26 2.13 10.40 7.00
C THR A 26 2.28 9.58 8.29
N ALA A 27 1.38 8.61 8.52
CA ALA A 27 1.49 7.69 9.64
C ALA A 27 2.79 6.87 9.58
N PHE A 28 3.14 6.35 8.39
CA PHE A 28 4.39 5.64 8.17
C PHE A 28 5.61 6.52 8.43
N TRP A 29 5.60 7.77 7.92
CA TRP A 29 6.66 8.75 8.15
C TRP A 29 6.89 9.04 9.64
N HIS A 30 5.83 9.05 10.43
CA HIS A 30 5.88 9.24 11.88
C HIS A 30 6.10 7.93 12.66
N GLU A 31 6.48 6.84 11.99
CA GLU A 31 6.74 5.53 12.60
C GLU A 31 5.52 4.93 13.33
N ASN A 32 4.32 5.41 13.00
CA ASN A 32 3.06 4.81 13.45
C ASN A 32 2.66 3.70 12.46
N ASP A 33 3.47 2.65 12.44
CA ASP A 33 3.39 1.55 11.48
C ASP A 33 2.03 0.84 11.52
N GLY A 34 1.47 0.64 12.72
CA GLY A 34 0.13 0.05 12.89
C GLY A 34 -0.97 0.89 12.22
N LYS A 35 -0.92 2.22 12.39
CA LYS A 35 -1.89 3.13 11.74
C LYS A 35 -1.67 3.17 10.22
N ALA A 36 -0.42 3.14 9.77
CA ALA A 36 -0.11 3.07 8.34
C ALA A 36 -0.71 1.80 7.71
N VAL A 37 -0.57 0.63 8.35
CA VAL A 37 -1.19 -0.62 7.89
C VAL A 37 -2.71 -0.51 7.86
N GLU A 38 -3.34 -0.01 8.93
CA GLU A 38 -4.80 0.15 9.02
C GLU A 38 -5.36 0.99 7.86
N ILE A 39 -4.67 2.07 7.48
CA ILE A 39 -5.13 3.00 6.44
C ILE A 39 -4.78 2.50 5.04
N LEU A 40 -3.55 2.06 4.79
CA LEU A 40 -3.07 1.74 3.45
C LEU A 40 -3.61 0.40 2.92
N LEU A 41 -3.79 -0.60 3.80
CA LEU A 41 -4.24 -1.94 3.42
C LEU A 41 -5.57 -1.96 2.63
N PRO A 42 -6.65 -1.27 3.07
CA PRO A 42 -7.89 -1.24 2.29
C PRO A 42 -7.79 -0.38 1.03
N VAL A 43 -7.00 0.70 1.05
CA VAL A 43 -6.91 1.66 -0.06
C VAL A 43 -6.14 1.09 -1.25
N ARG A 44 -5.15 0.21 -1.01
CA ARG A 44 -4.29 -0.38 -2.06
C ARG A 44 -5.07 -1.02 -3.21
N HIS A 45 -6.22 -1.64 -2.91
CA HIS A 45 -7.06 -2.31 -3.90
C HIS A 45 -7.73 -1.34 -4.88
N PHE A 46 -7.93 -0.09 -4.49
CA PHE A 46 -8.59 0.93 -5.30
C PHE A 46 -7.63 1.76 -6.14
N CYS A 47 -6.33 1.76 -5.79
CA CYS A 47 -5.27 2.45 -6.54
C CYS A 47 -5.10 1.91 -7.98
N GLY A 48 -5.69 0.76 -8.30
CA GLY A 48 -5.78 0.17 -9.63
C GLY A 48 -6.77 0.85 -10.58
N VAL A 49 -7.87 1.36 -10.02
CA VAL A 49 -9.15 1.53 -10.73
C VAL A 49 -9.27 2.88 -11.45
N PHE A 50 -8.63 3.93 -10.95
CA PHE A 50 -8.82 5.31 -11.44
C PHE A 50 -7.54 5.92 -12.03
N GLY A 51 -6.63 5.08 -12.53
CA GLY A 51 -5.29 5.49 -12.96
C GLY A 51 -4.24 5.23 -11.88
N GLY A 52 -3.04 5.77 -12.07
CA GLY A 52 -1.87 5.51 -11.23
C GLY A 52 -0.80 4.71 -11.97
N SER A 53 0.44 5.18 -11.92
CA SER A 53 1.55 4.49 -12.57
C SER A 53 1.87 3.20 -11.83
N HIS A 54 2.40 2.20 -12.56
CA HIS A 54 2.90 0.97 -11.95
C HIS A 54 3.89 1.27 -10.82
N ALA A 55 4.75 2.28 -11.00
CA ALA A 55 5.71 2.71 -9.98
C ALA A 55 5.03 3.29 -8.72
N GLN A 56 3.96 4.06 -8.87
CA GLN A 56 3.22 4.60 -7.71
C GLN A 56 2.58 3.49 -6.88
N ARG A 57 1.93 2.53 -7.54
CA ARG A 57 1.34 1.36 -6.86
C ARG A 57 2.42 0.53 -6.17
N ASP A 58 3.57 0.39 -6.81
CA ASP A 58 4.72 -0.30 -6.24
C ASP A 58 5.19 0.36 -4.94
N ILE A 59 5.26 1.69 -4.88
CA ILE A 59 5.61 2.43 -3.66
C ILE A 59 4.58 2.18 -2.55
N ILE A 60 3.28 2.16 -2.88
CA ILE A 60 2.21 1.88 -1.89
C ILE A 60 2.40 0.48 -1.31
N ASP A 61 2.58 -0.53 -2.16
CA ASP A 61 2.77 -1.92 -1.72
C ASP A 61 4.05 -2.10 -0.89
N LEU A 62 5.17 -1.53 -1.33
CA LEU A 62 6.44 -1.58 -0.62
C LEU A 62 6.35 -0.91 0.76
N THR A 63 5.68 0.24 0.84
CA THR A 63 5.47 0.95 2.11
C THR A 63 4.62 0.14 3.07
N LEU A 64 3.54 -0.47 2.56
CA LEU A 64 2.66 -1.29 3.36
C LEU A 64 3.34 -2.57 3.87
N ILE A 65 4.15 -3.22 3.05
CA ILE A 65 4.95 -4.39 3.47
C ILE A 65 5.90 -3.97 4.60
N GLU A 66 6.65 -2.88 4.43
CA GLU A 66 7.57 -2.39 5.45
C GLU A 66 6.86 -2.00 6.76
N ALA A 67 5.73 -1.28 6.66
CA ALA A 67 4.92 -0.93 7.83
C ALA A 67 4.40 -2.19 8.56
N ALA A 68 3.94 -3.21 7.82
CA ALA A 68 3.49 -4.46 8.42
C ALA A 68 4.64 -5.21 9.12
N SER A 69 5.85 -5.15 8.56
CA SER A 69 7.07 -5.70 9.17
C SER A 69 7.39 -4.99 10.49
N ARG A 70 7.57 -3.65 10.44
CA ARG A 70 7.92 -2.82 11.60
C ARG A 70 6.86 -2.83 12.70
N GLY A 71 5.58 -2.78 12.31
CA GLY A 71 4.43 -2.80 13.22
C GLY A 71 4.10 -4.17 13.80
N GLY A 72 4.83 -5.23 13.44
CA GLY A 72 4.64 -6.57 13.98
C GLY A 72 3.41 -7.31 13.46
N ALA A 73 2.77 -6.83 12.38
CA ALA A 73 1.62 -7.45 11.73
C ALA A 73 2.07 -8.62 10.83
N ARG A 74 2.62 -9.67 11.44
CA ARG A 74 3.33 -10.78 10.76
C ARG A 74 2.52 -11.46 9.66
N ASP A 75 1.24 -11.75 9.91
CA ASP A 75 0.39 -12.44 8.94
C ASP A 75 0.12 -11.58 7.71
N ILE A 76 -0.11 -10.28 7.93
CA ILE A 76 -0.31 -9.30 6.86
C ILE A 76 0.98 -9.16 6.06
N HIS A 77 2.12 -9.00 6.73
CA HIS A 77 3.43 -8.93 6.09
C HIS A 77 3.68 -10.16 5.19
N GLN A 78 3.51 -11.36 5.72
CA GLN A 78 3.77 -12.60 4.96
C GLN A 78 2.82 -12.72 3.76
N SER A 79 1.54 -12.38 3.90
CA SER A 79 0.58 -12.40 2.79
C SER A 79 1.02 -11.44 1.68
N LEU A 80 1.37 -10.20 2.03
CA LEU A 80 1.78 -9.18 1.06
C LEU A 80 3.09 -9.54 0.35
N VAL A 81 4.06 -10.11 1.07
CA VAL A 81 5.32 -10.57 0.47
C VAL A 81 5.04 -11.73 -0.50
N ASN A 82 4.17 -12.67 -0.16
CA ASN A 82 3.80 -13.77 -1.04
C ASN A 82 3.07 -13.30 -2.30
N GLU A 83 2.11 -12.37 -2.15
CA GLU A 83 1.43 -11.72 -3.28
C GLU A 83 2.45 -11.06 -4.21
N ARG A 84 3.41 -10.34 -3.63
CA ARG A 84 4.44 -9.63 -4.39
C ARG A 84 5.44 -10.57 -5.05
N LEU A 85 5.81 -11.69 -4.43
CA LEU A 85 6.64 -12.72 -5.05
C LEU A 85 5.95 -13.33 -6.27
N ALA A 86 4.64 -13.63 -6.17
CA ALA A 86 3.88 -14.17 -7.29
C ALA A 86 3.82 -13.19 -8.47
N GLN A 87 3.74 -11.88 -8.20
CA GLN A 87 3.71 -10.84 -9.23
C GLN A 87 5.09 -10.44 -9.76
N ARG A 88 6.13 -10.47 -8.91
CA ARG A 88 7.48 -9.97 -9.19
C ARG A 88 8.56 -10.90 -8.62
N PRO A 89 8.70 -12.14 -9.13
CA PRO A 89 9.54 -13.17 -8.51
C PRO A 89 11.04 -12.84 -8.45
N TYR A 90 11.54 -12.02 -9.39
CA TYR A 90 12.97 -11.67 -9.48
C TYR A 90 13.30 -10.27 -8.93
N SER A 91 12.36 -9.65 -8.22
CA SER A 91 12.56 -8.31 -7.66
C SER A 91 13.47 -8.36 -6.43
N ARG A 92 14.62 -7.68 -6.51
CA ARG A 92 15.53 -7.52 -5.37
C ARG A 92 14.88 -6.83 -4.17
N MET A 93 13.94 -5.92 -4.41
CA MET A 93 13.20 -5.27 -3.34
C MET A 93 12.28 -6.27 -2.61
N THR A 94 11.72 -7.24 -3.34
CA THR A 94 10.90 -8.31 -2.74
C THR A 94 11.76 -9.27 -1.93
N ALA A 95 12.94 -9.63 -2.45
CA ALA A 95 13.89 -10.48 -1.74
C ALA A 95 14.32 -9.88 -0.39
N GLY A 96 14.39 -8.54 -0.28
CA GLY A 96 14.72 -7.85 0.97
C GLY A 96 13.72 -8.05 2.12
N PHE A 97 12.49 -8.47 1.82
CA PHE A 97 11.46 -8.73 2.84
C PHE A 97 11.36 -10.20 3.27
N LEU A 98 12.13 -11.09 2.65
CA LEU A 98 12.09 -12.51 2.99
C LEU A 98 12.82 -12.75 4.30
N SER A 99 12.20 -13.54 5.19
CA SER A 99 12.88 -14.02 6.38
C SER A 99 14.07 -14.92 6.00
N PRO A 100 15.16 -14.95 6.78
CA PRO A 100 16.24 -15.91 6.59
C PRO A 100 15.67 -17.33 6.52
N GLY A 101 15.81 -17.99 5.37
CA GLY A 101 15.22 -19.31 5.08
C GLY A 101 14.14 -19.33 3.98
N GLN A 102 13.58 -18.17 3.58
CA GLN A 102 12.63 -18.08 2.45
C GLN A 102 13.29 -17.65 1.13
N SER A 103 14.59 -17.33 1.13
CA SER A 103 15.33 -16.80 -0.03
C SER A 103 15.84 -17.86 -1.02
N SER A 104 15.43 -19.12 -0.91
CA SER A 104 15.89 -20.20 -1.80
C SER A 104 14.78 -20.70 -2.69
N ALA A 105 14.75 -20.17 -3.92
CA ALA A 105 14.13 -20.77 -5.10
C ALA A 105 14.96 -20.37 -6.33
#